data_AF-A0A820M5C4-F1
#
_entry.id   AF-A0A820M5C4-F1
#
_cell.length_a   1.000
_cell.length_b   1.000
_cell.length_c   1.000
_cell.angle_alpha   90.00
_cell.angle_beta   90.00
_cell.angle_gamma   90.00
#
_symmetry.space_group_name_H-M   'P 1'
#
loop_
_entity.id
_entity.type
_entity.pdbx_description
1 polymer ?
#
loop_
_entity_poly.entity_id
_entity_poly.type
_entity_poly.pdbx_seq_one_letter_code
_entity_poly.pdbx_strand_id
1 'polypeptide(L)'
;YLSSTIILPPVELTQLHDICNLFTPDKIRDGTRRDLLARAIETGNYIRKLVDLFRICENLENIDSLHQLYEIIRSIFYLNKSTLFEILFHDEFIMDIIGCLEYEPQLTIKTKRNHREFLNKKATFKEVIPICNQELLGKIHQTYRIQYIQDAILPAPSLF
;
A
#
# COMPACT_ATOMS: atom_id res chain seq x y z
N TYR A 1 -28.47 16.03 10.22
CA TYR A 1 -27.14 16.58 10.00
C TYR A 1 -26.14 15.43 9.92
N LEU A 2 -25.92 14.89 8.73
CA LEU A 2 -24.87 13.90 8.51
C LEU A 2 -23.54 14.65 8.60
N SER A 3 -22.67 14.27 9.54
CA SER A 3 -21.31 14.81 9.60
C SER A 3 -20.65 14.59 8.24
N SER A 4 -20.29 15.69 7.56
CA SER A 4 -19.75 15.71 6.21
C SER A 4 -18.26 15.37 6.13
N THR A 5 -17.63 14.95 7.23
CA THR A 5 -16.18 14.79 7.33
C THR A 5 -15.83 13.57 8.20
N ILE A 6 -14.94 12.71 7.68
CA ILE A 6 -14.34 11.62 8.42
C ILE A 6 -13.07 12.14 9.10
N ILE A 7 -12.99 11.97 10.41
CA ILE A 7 -11.79 12.26 11.18
C ILE A 7 -10.95 10.99 11.22
N LEU A 8 -9.72 11.06 10.72
CA LEU A 8 -8.79 9.94 10.77
C LEU A 8 -8.09 9.92 12.14
N PRO A 9 -7.93 8.74 12.76
CA PRO A 9 -7.07 8.58 13.93
C PRO A 9 -5.62 9.01 13.60
N PRO A 10 -4.83 9.42 14.60
CA PRO A 10 -3.39 9.62 14.42
C PRO A 10 -2.71 8.32 13.96
N VAL A 11 -1.72 8.43 13.07
CA VAL A 11 -0.93 7.27 12.62
C VAL A 11 0.14 6.96 13.66
N GLU A 12 -0.26 6.20 14.67
CA GLU A 12 0.57 5.82 15.82
C GLU A 12 0.35 4.34 16.15
N LEU A 13 1.35 3.69 16.77
CA LEU A 13 1.31 2.26 17.11
C LEU A 13 0.06 1.88 17.93
N THR A 14 -0.31 2.74 18.89
CA THR A 14 -1.46 2.55 19.79
C THR A 14 -2.81 2.73 19.10
N GLN A 15 -2.83 3.26 17.88
CA GLN A 15 -4.04 3.60 17.13
C GLN A 15 -4.25 2.70 15.91
N LEU A 16 -3.31 1.81 15.57
CA LEU A 16 -3.41 0.94 14.39
C LEU A 16 -4.73 0.15 14.33
N HIS A 17 -5.20 -0.34 15.48
CA HIS A 17 -6.49 -1.03 15.58
C HIS A 17 -7.67 -0.13 15.19
N ASP A 18 -7.68 1.12 15.66
CA ASP A 18 -8.72 2.09 15.33
C ASP A 18 -8.69 2.50 13.85
N ILE A 19 -7.50 2.51 13.25
CA ILE A 19 -7.33 2.73 11.81
C ILE A 19 -7.90 1.54 11.01
N CYS A 20 -7.56 0.30 11.38
CA CYS A 20 -8.16 -0.90 10.78
C CYS A 20 -9.69 -0.87 10.87
N ASN A 21 -10.22 -0.41 12.01
CA ASN A 21 -11.65 -0.28 12.25
C ASN A 21 -12.33 0.70 11.28
N LEU A 22 -11.63 1.56 10.55
CA LEU A 22 -12.23 2.41 9.52
C LEU A 22 -12.65 1.63 8.26
N PHE A 23 -11.97 0.51 8.00
CA PHE A 23 -12.10 -0.27 6.78
C PHE A 23 -12.98 -1.52 6.92
N THR A 24 -13.65 -1.68 8.06
CA THR A 24 -14.54 -2.82 8.29
C THR A 24 -15.66 -2.86 7.24
N PRO A 25 -16.08 -4.04 6.76
CA PRO A 25 -17.03 -4.17 5.65
C PRO A 25 -18.33 -3.38 5.83
N ASP A 26 -18.84 -3.29 7.05
CA ASP A 26 -20.01 -2.49 7.42
C ASP A 26 -19.83 -0.99 7.17
N LYS A 27 -18.62 -0.46 7.39
CA LYS A 27 -18.28 0.96 7.21
C LYS A 27 -17.91 1.33 5.79
N ILE A 28 -17.43 0.38 4.98
CA ILE A 28 -17.06 0.62 3.58
C ILE A 28 -18.15 0.19 2.59
N ARG A 29 -19.26 -0.40 3.05
CA ARG A 29 -20.37 -0.76 2.16
C ARG A 29 -21.04 0.46 1.52
N ASP A 30 -21.13 1.58 2.25
CA ASP A 30 -21.66 2.83 1.72
C ASP A 30 -20.65 3.53 0.80
N GLY A 31 -21.05 3.79 -0.44
CA GLY A 31 -20.23 4.49 -1.44
C GLY A 31 -19.85 5.89 -0.99
N THR A 32 -20.78 6.62 -0.36
CA THR A 32 -20.53 8.01 0.08
C THR A 32 -19.46 8.04 1.17
N ARG A 33 -19.59 7.16 2.17
CA ARG A 33 -18.59 7.03 3.24
C ARG A 33 -17.23 6.59 2.73
N ARG A 34 -17.16 5.66 1.76
CA ARG A 34 -15.89 5.30 1.10
C ARG A 34 -15.22 6.49 0.43
N ASP A 35 -16.00 7.31 -0.27
CA ASP A 35 -15.48 8.50 -0.96
C ASP A 35 -14.95 9.54 0.03
N LEU A 36 -15.67 9.76 1.13
CA LEU A 36 -15.21 10.63 2.21
C LEU A 36 -13.94 10.10 2.88
N LEU A 37 -13.82 8.78 3.05
CA LEU A 37 -12.64 8.17 3.67
C LEU A 37 -11.41 8.33 2.76
N ALA A 38 -11.57 8.05 1.47
CA ALA A 38 -10.51 8.25 0.49
C ALA A 38 -10.02 9.71 0.45
N ARG A 39 -10.94 10.67 0.43
CA ARG A 39 -10.59 12.11 0.48
C ARG A 39 -9.87 12.49 1.76
N ALA A 40 -10.27 11.94 2.91
CA ALA A 40 -9.59 12.20 4.17
C ALA A 40 -8.15 11.63 4.17
N ILE A 41 -7.95 10.43 3.60
CA ILE A 41 -6.63 9.79 3.48
C ILE A 41 -5.70 10.64 2.60
N GLU A 42 -6.22 11.11 1.47
CA GLU A 42 -5.51 11.95 0.51
C GLU A 42 -5.10 13.28 1.14
N THR A 43 -6.05 14.04 1.67
CA THR A 43 -5.81 15.37 2.25
C THR A 43 -4.96 15.34 3.53
N GLY A 44 -4.99 14.24 4.29
CA GLY A 44 -4.28 14.09 5.55
C GLY A 44 -2.80 13.71 5.45
N ASN A 45 -2.25 13.57 4.23
CA ASN A 45 -0.93 12.95 3.98
C ASN A 45 -0.79 11.59 4.68
N TYR A 46 -1.88 10.83 4.71
CA TYR A 46 -2.02 9.69 5.62
C TYR A 46 -1.14 8.51 5.19
N ILE A 47 -1.04 8.26 3.88
CA ILE A 47 -0.18 7.20 3.32
C ILE A 47 1.29 7.44 3.67
N ARG A 48 1.77 8.69 3.57
CA ARG A 48 3.15 9.04 3.97
C ARG A 48 3.41 8.69 5.43
N LYS A 49 2.52 9.10 6.34
CA LYS A 49 2.65 8.79 7.77
C LYS A 49 2.62 7.28 8.04
N LEU A 50 1.80 6.53 7.31
CA LEU A 50 1.75 5.07 7.40
C LEU A 50 3.06 4.43 6.93
N VAL A 51 3.65 4.93 5.83
CA VAL A 51 4.96 4.48 5.34
C VAL A 51 6.07 4.79 6.34
N ASP A 52 6.08 6.00 6.92
CA ASP A 52 7.07 6.38 7.92
C ASP A 52 6.97 5.49 9.18
N LEU A 53 5.74 5.22 9.65
CA LEU A 53 5.51 4.30 10.75
C LEU A 53 5.93 2.87 10.39
N PHE A 54 5.63 2.41 9.18
CA PHE A 54 6.05 1.09 8.68
C PHE A 54 7.56 0.91 8.73
N ARG A 55 8.33 1.89 8.25
CA ARG A 55 9.80 1.84 8.30
C ARG A 55 10.32 1.71 9.74
N ILE A 56 9.69 2.39 10.70
CA ILE A 56 10.01 2.25 12.13
C ILE A 56 9.69 0.84 12.62
N CYS A 57 8.47 0.35 12.37
CA CYS A 57 8.05 -1.00 12.78
C CYS A 57 8.95 -2.09 12.19
N GLU A 58 9.35 -1.93 10.93
CA GLU A 58 10.22 -2.87 10.22
C GLU A 58 11.61 -2.91 10.84
N ASN A 59 12.20 -1.74 11.13
CA ASN A 59 13.49 -1.66 11.82
C ASN A 59 13.46 -2.25 13.24
N LEU A 60 12.32 -2.16 13.93
CA LEU A 60 12.11 -2.74 15.25
C LEU A 60 11.66 -4.20 15.22
N GLU A 61 11.48 -4.79 14.03
CA GLU A 61 10.93 -6.14 13.82
C GLU A 61 9.59 -6.36 14.56
N ASN A 62 8.76 -5.31 14.68
CA ASN A 62 7.47 -5.36 15.36
C ASN A 62 6.40 -6.01 14.47
N ILE A 63 6.38 -7.35 14.47
CA ILE A 63 5.54 -8.17 13.59
C ILE A 63 4.04 -7.86 13.74
N ASP A 64 3.53 -7.69 14.96
CA ASP A 64 2.11 -7.42 15.20
C ASP A 64 1.65 -6.09 14.57
N SER A 65 2.51 -5.08 14.60
CA SER A 65 2.24 -3.78 13.97
C SER A 65 2.36 -3.86 12.45
N LEU A 66 3.33 -4.64 11.94
CA LEU A 66 3.52 -4.86 10.51
C LEU A 66 2.33 -5.59 9.88
N HIS A 67 1.74 -6.56 10.59
CA HIS A 67 0.50 -7.21 10.18
C HIS A 67 -0.69 -6.24 10.11
N GLN A 68 -0.83 -5.32 11.07
CA GLN A 68 -1.88 -4.30 11.01
C GLN A 68 -1.66 -3.31 9.88
N LEU A 69 -0.41 -2.89 9.65
CA LEU A 69 -0.05 -2.01 8.55
C LEU A 69 -0.27 -2.66 7.18
N TYR A 70 0.01 -3.96 7.04
CA TYR A 70 -0.36 -4.75 5.86
C TYR A 70 -1.87 -4.63 5.59
N GLU A 71 -2.71 -4.88 6.60
CA GLU A 71 -4.16 -4.82 6.46
C GLU A 71 -4.64 -3.42 6.08
N ILE A 72 -4.12 -2.37 6.72
CA ILE A 72 -4.46 -0.98 6.41
C ILE A 72 -4.11 -0.65 4.95
N ILE A 73 -2.86 -0.92 4.52
CA ILE A 73 -2.42 -0.62 3.15
C ILE A 73 -3.27 -1.40 2.14
N ARG A 74 -3.51 -2.69 2.39
CA ARG A 74 -4.37 -3.52 1.54
C ARG A 74 -5.80 -2.97 1.46
N SER A 75 -6.37 -2.53 2.58
CA SER A 75 -7.70 -1.91 2.59
C SER A 75 -7.75 -0.59 1.83
N ILE A 76 -6.70 0.22 1.88
CA ILE A 76 -6.57 1.45 1.07
C ILE A 76 -6.59 1.11 -0.43
N PHE A 77 -5.88 0.05 -0.85
CA PHE A 77 -5.96 -0.44 -2.24
C PHE A 77 -7.39 -0.77 -2.66
N TYR A 78 -8.14 -1.47 -1.79
CA TYR A 78 -9.51 -1.88 -2.08
C TYR A 78 -10.54 -0.75 -2.05
N LEU A 79 -10.18 0.47 -1.63
CA LEU A 79 -11.03 1.64 -1.86
C LEU A 79 -11.16 1.96 -3.36
N ASN A 80 -10.23 1.47 -4.18
CA ASN A 80 -10.24 1.57 -5.65
C ASN A 80 -10.40 3.03 -6.14
N LYS A 81 -9.54 3.91 -5.63
CA LYS A 81 -9.51 5.34 -5.99
C LYS A 81 -8.20 5.69 -6.70
N SER A 82 -8.33 6.30 -7.88
CA SER A 82 -7.18 6.69 -8.70
C SER A 82 -6.23 7.63 -7.95
N THR A 83 -6.76 8.61 -7.20
CA THR A 83 -5.94 9.56 -6.43
C THR A 83 -5.11 8.87 -5.35
N LEU A 84 -5.63 7.82 -4.73
CA LEU A 84 -4.87 7.02 -3.77
C LEU A 84 -3.80 6.16 -4.47
N PHE A 85 -4.10 5.62 -5.66
CA PHE A 85 -3.11 4.88 -6.46
C PHE A 85 -1.96 5.76 -6.92
N GLU A 86 -2.21 7.01 -7.33
CA GLU A 86 -1.17 7.97 -7.67
C GLU A 86 -0.16 8.16 -6.53
N ILE A 87 -0.67 8.23 -5.29
CA ILE A 87 0.18 8.33 -4.09
C ILE A 87 0.88 6.99 -3.82
N LEU A 88 0.15 5.87 -3.73
CA LEU A 88 0.72 4.55 -3.42
C LEU A 88 1.81 4.12 -4.41
N PHE A 89 1.65 4.46 -5.69
CA PHE A 89 2.57 4.10 -6.76
C PHE A 89 3.64 5.14 -7.05
N HIS A 90 3.63 6.27 -6.34
CA HIS A 90 4.70 7.26 -6.46
C HIS A 90 6.05 6.61 -6.15
N ASP A 91 7.10 6.97 -6.92
CA ASP A 91 8.43 6.34 -6.81
C ASP A 91 9.02 6.40 -5.39
N GLU A 92 8.66 7.43 -4.64
CA GLU A 92 9.05 7.61 -3.24
C GLU A 92 8.49 6.53 -2.30
N PHE A 93 7.30 5.99 -2.58
CA PHE A 93 6.57 5.11 -1.67
C PHE A 93 6.44 3.68 -2.18
N ILE A 94 6.43 3.46 -3.49
CA ILE A 94 6.05 2.18 -4.08
C ILE A 94 6.83 0.98 -3.53
N MET A 95 8.12 1.16 -3.23
CA MET A 95 8.93 0.09 -2.66
C MET A 95 8.56 -0.19 -1.21
N ASP A 96 8.27 0.83 -0.39
CA ASP A 96 7.77 0.63 0.98
C ASP A 96 6.38 0.02 0.98
N ILE A 97 5.50 0.43 0.06
CA ILE A 97 4.17 -0.18 -0.10
C ILE A 97 4.29 -1.67 -0.43
N ILE A 98 5.18 -2.05 -1.35
CA ILE A 98 5.47 -3.46 -1.62
C ILE A 98 6.00 -4.16 -0.36
N GLY A 99 6.86 -3.48 0.42
CA GLY A 99 7.35 -3.95 1.71
C GLY A 99 6.24 -4.22 2.73
N CYS A 100 5.28 -3.29 2.90
CA CYS A 100 4.10 -3.49 3.73
C CYS A 100 3.35 -4.77 3.31
N LEU A 101 3.19 -4.97 2.00
CA LEU A 101 2.47 -6.11 1.42
C LEU A 101 3.21 -7.46 1.57
N GLU A 102 4.45 -7.49 2.07
CA GLU A 102 5.17 -8.73 2.40
C GLU A 102 4.69 -9.35 3.73
N TYR A 103 4.01 -8.58 4.58
CA TYR A 103 3.65 -8.95 5.96
C TYR A 103 2.21 -9.47 6.12
N GLU A 104 1.74 -10.26 5.16
CA GLU A 104 0.41 -10.90 5.25
C GLU A 104 0.31 -11.80 6.51
N PRO A 105 -0.67 -11.60 7.42
CA PRO A 105 -0.79 -12.34 8.68
C PRO A 105 -0.94 -13.87 8.52
N GLN A 106 -1.48 -14.30 7.38
CA GLN A 106 -1.76 -15.70 7.09
C GLN A 106 -0.51 -16.47 6.65
N LEU A 107 0.57 -15.76 6.34
CA LEU A 107 1.84 -16.35 5.97
C LEU A 107 2.67 -16.54 7.23
N THR A 108 3.14 -17.77 7.46
CA THR A 108 4.21 -18.01 8.44
C THR A 108 5.46 -17.20 8.09
N ILE A 109 6.32 -16.90 9.06
CA ILE A 109 7.61 -16.21 8.83
C ILE A 109 8.45 -16.93 7.74
N LYS A 110 8.36 -18.26 7.66
CA LYS A 110 9.05 -19.08 6.64
C LYS A 110 8.46 -18.94 5.23
N THR A 111 7.23 -18.45 5.12
CA THR A 111 6.51 -18.23 3.86
C THR A 111 6.33 -16.74 3.54
N LYS A 112 6.98 -15.85 4.31
CA LYS A 112 7.02 -14.41 4.00
C LYS A 112 7.53 -14.24 2.57
N ARG A 113 6.79 -13.51 1.75
CA ARG A 113 7.14 -13.27 0.36
C ARG A 113 8.10 -12.09 0.29
N ASN A 114 9.35 -12.33 -0.11
CA ASN A 114 10.36 -11.27 -0.27
C ASN A 114 10.22 -10.56 -1.63
N HIS A 115 9.12 -9.83 -1.81
CA HIS A 115 8.80 -9.12 -3.05
C HIS A 115 9.83 -8.04 -3.41
N ARG A 116 10.26 -7.22 -2.43
CA ARG A 116 11.31 -6.19 -2.65
C ARG A 116 12.63 -6.82 -3.03
N GLU A 117 13.00 -7.94 -2.41
CA GLU A 117 14.23 -8.66 -2.75
C GLU A 117 14.19 -9.14 -4.21
N PHE A 118 13.07 -9.73 -4.65
CA PHE A 118 12.88 -10.14 -6.02
C PHE A 118 13.01 -8.96 -6.99
N LEU A 119 12.30 -7.85 -6.73
CA LEU A 119 12.31 -6.68 -7.60
C LEU A 119 13.67 -5.96 -7.65
N ASN A 120 14.42 -5.94 -6.55
CA ASN A 120 15.72 -5.28 -6.50
C ASN A 120 16.88 -6.15 -6.99
N LYS A 121 16.81 -7.47 -6.81
CA LYS A 121 17.97 -8.37 -7.04
C LYS A 121 17.76 -9.38 -8.15
N LYS A 122 16.52 -9.77 -8.47
CA LYS A 122 16.21 -10.86 -9.40
C LYS A 122 15.53 -10.37 -10.68
N ALA A 123 14.68 -9.36 -10.60
CA ALA A 123 14.10 -8.70 -11.75
C ALA A 123 15.19 -7.91 -12.48
N THR A 124 15.64 -8.43 -13.62
CA THR A 124 16.67 -7.78 -14.45
C THR A 124 16.00 -6.96 -15.53
N PHE A 125 16.22 -5.64 -15.50
CA PHE A 125 15.85 -4.79 -16.61
C PHE A 125 16.81 -5.04 -17.77
N LYS A 126 16.27 -5.51 -18.90
CA LYS A 126 17.04 -5.77 -20.12
C LYS A 126 16.81 -4.65 -21.11
N GLU A 127 17.77 -3.77 -21.19
CA GLU A 127 17.79 -2.69 -22.16
C GLU A 127 18.31 -3.22 -23.51
N VAL A 128 17.44 -3.27 -24.50
CA VAL A 128 17.81 -3.72 -25.86
C VAL A 128 18.38 -2.56 -26.69
N ILE A 129 18.01 -1.32 -26.34
CA ILE A 129 18.47 -0.07 -26.98
C ILE A 129 18.71 0.95 -25.87
N PRO A 130 19.80 1.74 -25.89
CA PRO A 130 20.06 2.76 -24.89
C PRO A 130 18.93 3.79 -24.73
N ILE A 131 18.47 3.98 -23.50
CA ILE A 131 17.45 4.91 -23.06
C ILE A 131 18.15 6.05 -22.32
N CYS A 132 18.41 7.15 -23.03
CA CYS A 132 19.11 8.29 -22.44
C CYS A 132 18.22 9.10 -21.47
N ASN A 133 16.90 8.99 -21.58
CA ASN A 133 15.96 9.74 -20.75
C ASN A 133 15.69 9.00 -19.43
N GLN A 134 16.22 9.54 -18.32
CA GLN A 134 16.05 8.97 -16.98
C GLN A 134 14.60 9.01 -16.47
N GLU A 135 13.80 10.01 -16.87
CA GLU A 135 12.39 10.08 -16.52
C GLU A 135 11.61 8.92 -17.18
N LEU A 136 11.90 8.64 -18.45
CA LEU A 136 11.31 7.51 -19.16
C LEU A 136 11.72 6.18 -18.51
N LEU A 137 13.00 6.02 -18.17
CA LEU A 137 13.49 4.84 -17.46
C LEU A 137 12.78 4.66 -16.11
N GLY A 138 12.60 5.73 -15.35
CA GLY A 138 11.82 5.74 -14.10
C GLY A 138 10.40 5.23 -14.32
N LYS A 139 9.67 5.76 -15.32
CA LYS A 139 8.32 5.32 -15.66
C LYS A 139 8.24 3.85 -16.08
N ILE A 140 9.25 3.33 -16.79
CA ILE A 140 9.32 1.91 -17.15
C ILE A 140 9.40 1.04 -15.88
N HIS A 141 10.30 1.38 -14.96
CA HIS A 141 10.42 0.66 -13.69
C HIS A 141 9.18 0.78 -12.83
N GLN A 142 8.60 1.98 -12.72
CA GLN A 142 7.38 2.24 -11.98
C GLN A 142 6.23 1.39 -12.55
N THR A 143 6.04 1.40 -13.87
CA THR A 143 5.01 0.59 -14.56
C THR A 143 5.20 -0.89 -14.27
N TYR A 144 6.43 -1.41 -14.35
CA TYR A 144 6.73 -2.80 -14.03
C TYR A 144 6.36 -3.16 -12.58
N ARG A 145 6.66 -2.29 -11.61
CA ARG A 145 6.30 -2.49 -10.20
C ARG A 145 4.79 -2.49 -9.98
N ILE A 146 4.06 -1.59 -10.64
CA ILE A 146 2.59 -1.55 -10.60
C ILE A 146 2.01 -2.85 -11.15
N GLN A 147 2.50 -3.30 -12.31
CA GLN A 147 2.10 -4.58 -12.90
C GLN A 147 2.41 -5.75 -11.97
N TYR A 148 3.58 -5.75 -11.33
CA TYR A 148 3.96 -6.79 -10.37
C TYR A 148 3.02 -6.82 -9.15
N ILE A 149 2.65 -5.66 -8.60
CA ILE A 149 1.65 -5.59 -7.52
C ILE A 149 0.34 -6.23 -7.99
N GLN A 150 -0.13 -5.86 -9.19
CA GLN A 150 -1.38 -6.36 -9.75
C GLN A 150 -1.37 -7.86 -10.05
N ASP A 151 -0.26 -8.43 -10.53
CA ASP A 151 -0.24 -9.83 -10.97
C ASP A 151 0.19 -10.79 -9.85
N ALA A 152 1.11 -10.37 -8.98
CA ALA A 152 1.78 -11.27 -8.04
C ALA A 152 1.43 -11.05 -6.57
N ILE A 153 0.98 -9.84 -6.20
CA ILE A 153 0.71 -9.49 -4.79
C ILE A 153 -0.80 -9.41 -4.52
N LEU A 154 -1.51 -8.60 -5.30
CA LEU A 154 -2.94 -8.36 -5.19
C LEU A 154 -3.62 -8.66 -6.54
N PRO A 155 -3.62 -9.94 -6.99
CA PRO A 155 -4.32 -10.35 -8.20
C PRO A 155 -5.78 -9.94 -8.14
N ALA A 156 -6.29 -9.41 -9.26
CA ALA A 156 -7.72 -9.26 -9.43
C ALA A 156 -8.40 -10.61 -9.14
N PRO A 157 -9.51 -10.65 -8.39
CA PRO A 157 -10.21 -11.91 -8.14
C PRO A 157 -10.50 -12.58 -9.48
N SER A 158 -10.00 -13.81 -9.65
CA SER A 158 -10.18 -14.57 -10.87
C SER A 158 -11.68 -14.75 -11.12
N LEU A 159 -12.16 -14.35 -12.29
CA LEU A 159 -13.56 -14.51 -12.73
C LEU A 159 -13.90 -15.98 -13.11
N PHE A 160 -13.16 -16.95 -12.57
CA PHE A 160 -13.25 -18.37 -12.93
C PHE A 160 -13.58 -19.22 -11.71
#